data_AF-A0A7W1GHN1-F1
#
_entry.id   AF-A0A7W1GHN1-F1
#
_cell.length_a   1.000
_cell.length_b   1.000
_cell.length_c   1.000
_cell.angle_alpha   90.00
_cell.angle_beta   90.00
_cell.angle_gamma   90.00
#
_symmetry.space_group_name_H-M   'P 1'
#
loop_
_entity.id
_entity.type
_entity.pdbx_description
1 polymer ?
#
loop_
_entity_poly.entity_id
_entity_poly.type
_entity_poly.pdbx_seq_one_letter_code
_entity_poly.pdbx_strand_id
1 'polypeptide(L)'
;MTQATSPLIDLLTQINAGIIIFEPFPRTSAELVAFQETVRRLQELEHLGLVRRVFTQVRNIAGQDYYDLAMVQGGMTAEGERLLAEHTGG
;
A
#
# COMPACT_ATOMS: atom_id res chain seq x y z
N MET A 1 -12.37 -8.15 21.86
CA MET A 1 -11.38 -7.05 21.77
C MET A 1 -11.04 -6.90 20.30
N THR A 2 -11.54 -5.87 19.64
CA THR A 2 -11.16 -5.57 18.25
C THR A 2 -9.71 -5.08 18.31
N GLN A 3 -8.75 -5.94 17.97
CA GLN A 3 -7.41 -5.44 17.69
C GLN A 3 -7.54 -4.46 16.53
N ALA A 4 -7.08 -3.22 16.73
CA ALA A 4 -6.91 -2.32 15.62
C ALA A 4 -5.88 -2.96 14.68
N THR A 5 -6.34 -3.48 13.55
CA THR A 5 -5.47 -4.07 12.54
C THR A 5 -4.45 -3.00 12.13
N SER A 6 -3.16 -3.33 12.18
CA SER A 6 -2.12 -2.38 11.79
C SER A 6 -2.35 -1.92 10.33
N PRO A 7 -2.18 -0.63 10.00
CA PRO A 7 -2.40 -0.15 8.62
C PRO A 7 -1.56 -0.87 7.56
N LEU A 8 -0.44 -1.50 7.94
CA LEU A 8 0.36 -2.36 7.06
C LEU A 8 -0.34 -3.70 6.78
N ILE A 9 -0.97 -4.28 7.79
CA ILE A 9 -1.73 -5.53 7.65
C ILE A 9 -2.96 -5.32 6.79
N ASP A 10 -3.61 -4.15 6.87
CA ASP A 10 -4.72 -3.80 5.97
C ASP A 10 -4.28 -3.74 4.51
N LEU A 11 -3.07 -3.22 4.24
CA LEU A 11 -2.50 -3.20 2.89
C LEU A 11 -2.14 -4.62 2.40
N LEU A 12 -1.52 -5.45 3.26
CA LEU A 12 -1.26 -6.85 2.93
C LEU A 12 -2.56 -7.62 2.65
N THR A 13 -3.61 -7.36 3.43
CA THR A 13 -4.94 -7.95 3.22
C THR A 13 -5.51 -7.58 1.85
N GLN A 14 -5.42 -6.30 1.47
CA GLN A 14 -5.86 -5.82 0.15
C GLN A 14 -5.07 -6.47 -1.00
N ILE A 15 -3.75 -6.55 -0.86
CA ILE A 15 -2.88 -7.19 -1.86
C ILE A 15 -3.19 -8.68 -1.98
N ASN A 16 -3.42 -9.37 -0.86
CA ASN A 16 -3.84 -10.77 -0.83
C ASN A 16 -5.20 -10.99 -1.51
N ALA A 17 -6.10 -9.99 -1.43
CA ALA A 17 -7.38 -10.00 -2.14
C ALA A 17 -7.25 -9.66 -3.64
N GLY A 18 -6.03 -9.46 -4.17
CA GLY A 18 -5.76 -9.18 -5.57
C GLY A 18 -5.68 -7.70 -5.94
N ILE A 19 -5.75 -6.79 -4.96
CA ILE A 19 -5.59 -5.35 -5.21
C ILE A 19 -4.12 -5.04 -5.42
N ILE A 20 -3.75 -4.77 -6.67
CA ILE A 20 -2.37 -4.49 -7.07
C ILE A 20 -2.15 -3.05 -7.57
N ILE A 21 -3.23 -2.28 -7.78
CA ILE A 21 -3.18 -0.87 -8.19
C ILE A 21 -3.90 -0.04 -7.13
N PHE A 22 -3.23 1.01 -6.68
CA PHE A 22 -3.73 1.96 -5.70
C PHE A 22 -3.68 3.36 -6.31
N GLU A 23 -4.76 4.11 -6.13
CA GLU A 23 -4.87 5.50 -6.59
C GLU A 23 -5.76 6.29 -5.63
N PRO A 24 -5.58 7.62 -5.52
CA PRO A 24 -6.49 8.46 -4.77
C PRO A 24 -7.83 8.53 -5.48
N PHE A 25 -8.93 8.22 -4.78
CA PHE A 25 -10.28 8.32 -5.33
C PHE A 25 -11.25 8.92 -4.30
N PRO A 26 -11.89 10.08 -4.60
CA PRO A 26 -11.72 10.92 -5.79
C PRO A 26 -10.34 11.60 -5.85
N ARG A 27 -9.89 12.03 -7.03
CA ARG A 27 -8.58 12.70 -7.22
C ARG A 27 -8.59 14.18 -6.78
N THR A 28 -8.99 14.44 -5.53
CA THR A 28 -8.93 15.78 -4.92
C THR A 28 -7.58 16.02 -4.25
N SER A 29 -7.24 17.28 -3.94
CA SER A 29 -5.99 17.60 -3.23
C SER A 29 -5.89 16.93 -1.85
N ALA A 30 -7.02 16.81 -1.13
CA ALA A 30 -7.03 16.15 0.18
C ALA A 30 -6.73 14.64 0.06
N GLU A 31 -7.35 13.97 -0.91
CA GLU A 31 -7.12 12.55 -1.16
C GLU A 31 -5.70 12.27 -1.68
N LEU A 32 -5.16 13.17 -2.52
CA LEU A 32 -3.75 13.09 -2.94
C LEU A 32 -2.81 13.17 -1.74
N VAL A 33 -3.05 14.09 -0.80
CA VAL A 33 -2.26 14.19 0.44
C VAL A 33 -2.38 12.92 1.28
N ALA A 34 -3.59 12.40 1.48
CA ALA A 34 -3.80 11.15 2.22
C ALA A 34 -3.11 9.96 1.54
N PHE A 35 -3.13 9.91 0.21
CA PHE A 35 -2.53 8.85 -0.58
C PHE A 35 -1.00 8.77 -0.45
N GLN A 36 -0.32 9.89 -0.13
CA GLN A 36 1.14 9.88 0.08
C GLN A 36 1.55 8.90 1.19
N GLU A 37 0.75 8.82 2.26
CA GLU A 37 1.00 7.92 3.38
C GLU A 37 0.75 6.45 2.99
N THR A 38 -0.25 6.17 2.16
CA THR A 38 -0.46 4.84 1.57
C THR A 38 0.75 4.40 0.75
N VAL A 39 1.26 5.28 -0.12
CA VAL A 39 2.46 4.98 -0.92
C VAL A 39 3.69 4.75 -0.06
N ARG A 40 3.91 5.58 0.97
CA ARG A 40 5.01 5.41 1.93
C ARG A 40 4.96 4.02 2.58
N ARG A 41 3.77 3.56 2.99
CA ARG A 41 3.58 2.24 3.60
C ARG A 41 3.77 1.10 2.60
N LEU A 42 3.35 1.24 1.35
CA LEU A 42 3.62 0.25 0.30
C LEU A 42 5.14 0.10 0.08
N GLN A 43 5.87 1.21 0.02
CA GLN A 43 7.34 1.21 -0.08
C GLN A 43 7.99 0.59 1.17
N GLU A 44 7.40 0.79 2.35
CA GLU A 44 7.84 0.14 3.59
C GLU A 44 7.66 -1.38 3.53
N LEU A 45 6.52 -1.88 3.02
CA LEU A 45 6.30 -3.31 2.80
C LEU A 45 7.32 -3.90 1.82
N GLU A 46 7.68 -3.17 0.75
CA GLU A 46 8.71 -3.59 -0.20
C GLU A 46 10.08 -3.66 0.48
N HIS A 47 10.43 -2.63 1.25
CA HIS A 47 11.70 -2.57 1.99
C HIS A 47 11.83 -3.70 3.00
N LEU A 48 10.74 -4.08 3.67
CA LEU A 48 10.68 -5.21 4.59
C LEU A 48 10.63 -6.58 3.89
N GLY A 49 10.57 -6.61 2.56
CA GLY A 49 10.49 -7.85 1.78
C GLY A 49 9.14 -8.56 1.87
N LEU A 50 8.09 -7.87 2.29
CA LEU A 50 6.72 -8.40 2.44
C LEU A 50 5.94 -8.38 1.11
N VAL A 51 6.31 -7.47 0.21
CA VAL A 51 5.81 -7.42 -1.17
C VAL A 51 6.99 -7.38 -2.13
N ARG A 52 6.79 -7.82 -3.38
CA ARG A 52 7.91 -7.97 -4.32
C ARG A 52 8.47 -6.66 -4.83
N ARG A 53 7.62 -5.83 -5.46
CA ARG A 53 8.06 -4.57 -6.07
C ARG A 53 6.96 -3.54 -6.08
N VAL A 54 7.29 -2.29 -5.75
CA VAL A 54 6.36 -1.16 -5.79
C VAL A 54 6.79 -0.15 -6.84
N PHE A 55 5.92 0.12 -7.80
CA PHE A 55 6.07 1.21 -8.75
C PHE A 55 5.19 2.37 -8.33
N THR A 56 5.72 3.58 -8.45
CA THR A 56 4.97 4.80 -8.14
C THR A 56 4.99 5.72 -9.34
N GLN A 57 3.87 6.43 -9.52
CA GLN A 57 3.78 7.55 -10.44
C GLN A 57 3.61 8.83 -9.64
N VAL A 58 4.32 9.87 -10.06
CA VAL A 58 4.27 11.19 -9.47
C VAL A 58 3.66 12.16 -10.48
N ARG A 59 2.86 13.09 -9.98
CA ARG A 59 2.31 14.21 -10.74
C ARG A 59 2.70 15.52 -10.07
N ASN A 60 3.10 16.49 -10.89
CA ASN A 60 3.29 17.86 -10.43
C ASN A 60 1.96 18.62 -10.42
N ILE A 61 1.60 19.22 -9.28
CA ILE A 61 0.41 20.04 -9.08
C ILE A 61 0.85 21.35 -8.44
N ALA A 62 0.65 22.46 -9.13
CA ALA A 62 1.03 23.80 -8.66
C ALA A 62 2.50 23.89 -8.19
N GLY A 63 3.42 23.17 -8.85
CA GLY A 63 4.84 23.16 -8.50
C GLY A 63 5.24 22.19 -7.40
N GLN A 64 4.30 21.39 -6.87
CA GLN A 64 4.58 20.33 -5.90
C GLN A 64 4.34 18.95 -6.50
N ASP A 65 5.24 18.01 -6.20
CA ASP A 65 5.17 16.64 -6.65
C ASP A 65 4.38 15.78 -5.66
N TYR A 66 3.35 15.08 -6.15
CA TYR A 66 2.53 14.15 -5.38
C TYR A 66 2.52 12.79 -6.06
N TYR A 67 2.62 11.70 -5.30
CA TYR A 67 2.26 10.40 -5.81
C TYR A 67 0.77 10.40 -6.21
N ASP A 68 0.46 9.96 -7.43
CA ASP A 68 -0.92 9.86 -7.93
C ASP A 68 -1.32 8.44 -8.32
N LEU A 69 -0.37 7.49 -8.27
CA LEU A 69 -0.61 6.06 -8.44
C LEU A 69 0.51 5.25 -7.78
N ALA A 70 0.17 4.08 -7.25
CA ALA A 70 1.12 3.05 -6.85
C ALA A 70 0.65 1.67 -7.33
N MET A 71 1.59 0.84 -7.78
CA MET A 71 1.32 -0.50 -8.26
C MET A 71 2.27 -1.51 -7.62
N VAL A 72 1.72 -2.58 -7.04
CA VAL A 72 2.47 -3.71 -6.52
C VAL A 72 2.63 -4.75 -7.62
N GLN A 73 3.84 -4.87 -8.17
CA GLN A 73 4.14 -5.85 -9.20
C GLN A 73 4.65 -7.14 -8.59
N GLY A 74 4.07 -8.27 -9.01
CA GLY A 74 4.45 -9.60 -8.53
C GLY A 74 3.87 -9.98 -7.17
N GLY A 75 3.01 -9.13 -6.61
CA GLY A 75 2.20 -9.44 -5.42
C GLY A 75 3.00 -9.52 -4.12
N MET A 76 2.37 -10.19 -3.14
CA MET A 76 2.92 -10.46 -1.82
C MET A 76 4.01 -11.54 -1.89
N THR A 77 4.95 -11.51 -0.96
CA THR A 77 5.97 -12.57 -0.79
C THR A 77 5.46 -13.63 0.19
N ALA A 78 6.14 -14.78 0.26
CA ALA A 78 5.83 -15.80 1.28
C ALA A 78 5.95 -15.26 2.72
N GLU A 79 6.86 -14.30 2.95
CA GLU A 79 7.00 -13.66 4.25
C GLU A 79 5.82 -12.72 4.56
N GLY A 80 5.34 -11.98 3.56
CA GLY A 80 4.11 -11.19 3.68
C GLY A 80 2.89 -12.05 3.98
N GLU A 81 2.76 -13.20 3.31
CA GLU A 81 1.68 -14.16 3.55
C GLU A 81 1.73 -14.72 4.98
N ARG A 82 2.93 -15.08 5.46
CA ARG A 82 3.16 -15.57 6.82
C ARG A 82 2.75 -14.53 7.86
N LEU A 83 3.23 -13.29 7.72
CA LEU A 83 2.89 -12.19 8.61
C LEU A 83 1.37 -11.93 8.63
N LEU A 84 0.73 -11.95 7.46
CA LEU A 84 -0.71 -11.78 7.36
C LEU A 84 -1.46 -12.90 8.10
N ALA A 85 -1.07 -14.16 7.91
CA ALA A 85 -1.70 -15.31 8.57
C ALA A 85 -1.57 -15.27 10.11
N GLU A 86 -0.44 -14.80 10.63
CA GLU A 86 -0.22 -14.59 12.08
C GLU A 86 -1.20 -13.55 12.66
N HIS A 87 -1.64 -12.58 11.86
CA HIS A 87 -2.56 -11.53 12.29
C HIS A 87 -4.03 -11.83 12.02
N THR A 88 -4.36 -12.60 10.98
CA THR A 88 -5.74 -12.95 10.65
C THR A 88 -6.23 -14.19 11.40
N GLY A 89 -5.35 -14.91 12.10
CA GLY A 89 -5.69 -16.13 12.82
C GLY A 89 -6.10 -17.23 11.84
N GLY A 90 -5.12 -17.88 11.22
CA GLY A 90 -5.35 -19.04 10.36
C GLY A 90 -6.24 -20.10 10.99
#